data_AF-A0A379LQV8-F1
#
_entry.id   AF-A0A379LQV8-F1
#
_cell.length_a   1.000
_cell.length_b   1.000
_cell.length_c   1.000
_cell.angle_alpha   90.00
_cell.angle_beta   90.00
_cell.angle_gamma   90.00
#
_symmetry.space_group_name_H-M   'P 1'
#
loop_
_entity.id
_entity.type
_entity.pdbx_description
1 polymer ?
#
loop_
_entity_poly.entity_id
_entity_poly.type
_entity_poly.pdbx_seq_one_letter_code
_entity_poly.pdbx_strand_id
1 'polypeptide(L)'
;MRAGVRKPAAVILEAVQGEGGVNPAPAEWLQRIRKVTKEHGILLIIDEVQAGIARTGKFFAFEHAGIEPDIIVMSKAVGGGLHWRYWALRKSSTPGLLATTPAPSVATSSQWRPA
;
A
#
# COMPACT_ATOMS: atom_id res chain seq x y z
N MET A 1 24.70 15.25 14.18
CA MET A 1 23.40 14.90 14.79
C MET A 1 22.30 15.45 13.89
N ARG A 2 21.42 14.63 13.33
CA ARG A 2 20.21 15.12 12.63
C ARG A 2 19.08 15.23 13.67
N ALA A 3 18.29 16.30 13.58
CA ALA A 3 17.29 16.70 14.57
C ALA A 3 16.41 15.54 15.07
N GLY A 4 15.96 15.62 16.34
CA GLY A 4 15.45 14.53 17.18
C GLY A 4 14.11 13.87 16.80
N VAL A 5 13.90 13.57 15.52
CA VAL A 5 12.74 12.81 15.04
C VAL A 5 13.16 11.36 14.84
N ARG A 6 12.49 10.44 15.55
CA ARG A 6 12.67 9.00 15.35
C ARG A 6 12.20 8.62 13.94
N LYS A 7 12.86 7.62 13.34
CA LYS A 7 12.47 7.08 12.04
C LYS A 7 10.97 6.68 12.06
N PRO A 8 10.13 7.20 11.14
CA PRO A 8 8.73 6.80 11.03
C PRO A 8 8.58 5.32 10.73
N ALA A 9 7.51 4.69 11.22
CA ALA A 9 7.21 3.28 10.93
C ALA A 9 6.70 3.09 9.48
N ALA A 10 5.85 4.00 9.02
CA ALA A 10 5.21 3.92 7.71
C ALA A 10 4.85 5.31 7.17
N VAL A 11 4.64 5.38 5.86
CA VAL A 11 3.95 6.46 5.16
C VAL A 11 2.67 5.87 4.56
N ILE A 12 1.54 6.54 4.76
CA ILE A 12 0.23 6.17 4.19
C ILE A 12 -0.32 7.33 3.37
N LEU A 13 -0.86 7.04 2.19
CA LEU A 13 -1.49 8.03 1.30
C LEU A 13 -2.45 7.37 0.29
N GLU A 14 -3.34 8.17 -0.29
CA GLU A 14 -4.19 7.78 -1.42
C GLU A 14 -3.48 8.10 -2.75
N ALA A 15 -3.47 7.17 -3.71
CA ALA A 15 -2.94 7.44 -5.05
C ALA A 15 -3.83 8.41 -5.85
N VAL A 16 -5.14 8.37 -5.58
CA VAL A 16 -6.10 9.41 -5.97
C VAL A 16 -6.90 9.76 -4.72
N GLN A 17 -6.71 10.96 -4.19
CA GLN A 17 -7.42 11.42 -3.00
C GLN A 17 -8.87 11.70 -3.34
N GLY A 18 -9.79 10.86 -2.85
CA GLY A 18 -11.20 10.92 -3.23
C GLY A 18 -11.94 12.11 -2.63
N GLU A 19 -12.14 12.09 -1.31
CA GLU A 19 -12.93 13.09 -0.57
C GLU A 19 -12.28 14.49 -0.56
N GLY A 20 -11.00 14.57 -0.93
CA GLY A 20 -10.27 15.84 -1.09
C GLY A 20 -10.55 16.59 -2.38
N GLY A 21 -11.46 16.11 -3.22
CA GLY A 21 -11.77 16.70 -4.52
C GLY A 21 -11.27 15.90 -5.73
N VAL A 22 -11.09 14.58 -5.59
CA VAL A 22 -10.64 13.68 -6.67
C VAL A 22 -9.30 14.15 -7.26
N ASN A 23 -8.26 14.16 -6.42
CA ASN A 23 -6.93 14.66 -6.80
C ASN A 23 -5.98 13.48 -7.08
N PRO A 24 -5.62 13.19 -8.35
CA PRO A 24 -4.60 12.20 -8.66
C PRO A 24 -3.23 12.70 -8.26
N ALA A 25 -2.49 11.89 -7.49
CA ALA A 25 -1.11 12.21 -7.17
C ALA A 25 -0.25 12.14 -8.43
N PRO A 26 0.63 13.13 -8.71
CA PRO A 26 1.55 13.05 -9.84
C PRO A 26 2.42 11.79 -9.77
N ALA A 27 2.59 11.09 -10.89
CA ALA A 27 3.34 9.84 -10.95
C ALA A 27 4.77 9.99 -10.42
N GLU A 28 5.47 11.06 -10.81
CA GLU A 28 6.81 11.36 -10.31
C GLU A 28 6.85 11.57 -8.80
N TRP A 29 5.79 12.14 -8.22
CA TRP A 29 5.71 12.36 -6.78
C TRP A 29 5.59 11.02 -6.05
N LEU A 30 4.70 10.13 -6.51
CA LEU A 30 4.56 8.78 -5.97
C LEU A 30 5.88 7.97 -6.08
N GLN A 31 6.59 8.09 -7.20
CA GLN A 31 7.90 7.47 -7.40
C GLN A 31 8.95 8.00 -6.41
N ARG A 32 8.99 9.31 -6.17
CA ARG A 32 9.90 9.93 -5.19
C ARG A 32 9.57 9.45 -3.77
N ILE A 33 8.29 9.37 -3.40
CA ILE A 33 7.87 8.83 -2.11
C ILE A 33 8.31 7.37 -1.96
N ARG A 34 8.07 6.51 -2.96
CA ARG A 34 8.51 5.10 -2.94
C ARG A 34 10.04 4.98 -2.81
N LYS A 35 10.79 5.83 -3.50
CA LYS A 35 12.26 5.87 -3.42
C LYS A 35 12.69 6.19 -1.99
N VAL A 36 12.19 7.27 -1.40
CA VAL A 36 12.52 7.71 -0.03
C VAL A 36 12.13 6.65 1.01
N THR A 37 10.92 6.08 0.91
CA THR A 37 10.48 5.05 1.86
C THR A 37 11.35 3.80 1.78
N LYS A 38 11.76 3.38 0.57
CA LYS A 38 12.65 2.24 0.37
C LYS A 38 14.07 2.52 0.90
N GLU A 39 14.64 3.67 0.58
CA GLU A 39 15.99 4.09 1.05
C GLU A 39 16.09 4.13 2.57
N HIS A 40 15.01 4.55 3.24
CA HIS A 40 14.97 4.63 4.69
C HIS A 40 14.42 3.38 5.36
N GLY A 41 13.97 2.36 4.63
CA GLY A 41 13.32 1.16 5.19
C GLY A 41 12.04 1.49 5.97
N ILE A 42 11.25 2.42 5.45
CA ILE A 42 9.93 2.84 5.94
C ILE A 42 8.88 2.14 5.07
N LEU A 43 7.81 1.62 5.68
CA LEU A 43 6.73 0.99 4.92
C LEU A 43 5.97 2.02 4.09
N LEU A 44 5.66 1.70 2.83
CA LEU A 44 4.71 2.46 2.03
C LEU A 44 3.36 1.75 1.99
N ILE A 45 2.33 2.43 2.47
CA ILE A 45 0.94 1.99 2.44
C ILE A 45 0.19 2.86 1.43
N ILE A 46 -0.47 2.24 0.46
CA ILE A 46 -1.38 2.97 -0.44
C ILE A 46 -2.82 2.60 -0.10
N ASP A 47 -3.63 3.61 0.18
CA ASP A 47 -5.07 3.46 0.35
C ASP A 47 -5.75 3.51 -1.02
N GLU A 48 -6.29 2.36 -1.43
CA GLU A 48 -7.02 2.16 -2.69
C GLU A 48 -8.51 1.88 -2.42
N VAL A 49 -9.02 2.23 -1.22
CA VAL A 49 -10.43 2.01 -0.84
C VAL A 49 -11.40 2.64 -1.84
N GLN A 50 -11.03 3.78 -2.44
CA GLN A 50 -11.87 4.50 -3.41
C GLN A 50 -11.43 4.30 -4.87
N ALA A 51 -10.13 4.38 -5.11
CA ALA A 51 -9.55 4.43 -6.45
C ALA A 51 -9.18 3.05 -7.03
N GLY A 52 -9.18 2.00 -6.19
CA GLY A 52 -8.93 0.63 -6.61
C GLY A 52 -10.10 0.01 -7.37
N ILE A 53 -9.93 -1.27 -7.72
CA ILE A 53 -10.93 -2.09 -8.43
C ILE A 53 -11.34 -1.43 -9.76
N ALA A 54 -10.34 -1.18 -10.60
CA ALA A 54 -10.50 -0.68 -11.97
C ALA A 54 -11.08 0.74 -12.12
N ARG A 55 -11.30 1.48 -11.02
CA ARG A 55 -11.93 2.82 -11.06
C ARG A 55 -11.14 3.81 -11.92
N THR A 56 -9.83 3.66 -12.01
CA THR A 56 -8.92 4.53 -12.78
C THR A 56 -8.42 3.91 -14.10
N GLY A 57 -9.01 2.78 -14.53
CA GLY A 57 -8.57 2.04 -15.73
C GLY A 57 -7.42 1.05 -15.51
N LYS A 58 -6.84 1.03 -14.31
CA LYS A 58 -5.90 0.02 -13.80
C LYS A 58 -6.51 -0.64 -12.56
N PHE A 59 -6.07 -1.85 -12.20
CA PHE A 59 -6.68 -2.55 -11.06
C PHE A 59 -6.45 -1.77 -9.76
N PHE A 60 -5.27 -1.17 -9.62
CA PHE A 60 -4.97 -0.16 -8.60
C PHE A 60 -4.47 1.13 -9.23
N ALA A 61 -4.79 2.27 -8.61
CA ALA A 61 -4.38 3.57 -9.15
C ALA A 61 -2.86 3.79 -9.08
N PHE A 62 -2.16 3.27 -8.05
CA PHE A 62 -0.70 3.38 -7.97
C PHE A 62 0.05 2.74 -9.15
N GLU A 63 -0.58 1.81 -9.90
CA GLU A 63 0.03 1.13 -11.05
C GLU A 63 0.37 2.12 -12.17
N HIS A 64 -0.37 3.22 -12.29
CA HIS A 64 -0.07 4.30 -13.23
C HIS A 64 1.29 4.97 -12.97
N ALA A 65 1.79 4.91 -11.73
CA ALA A 65 3.11 5.43 -11.37
C ALA A 65 4.23 4.39 -11.47
N GLY A 66 3.92 3.12 -11.79
CA GLY A 66 4.91 2.03 -11.87
C GLY A 66 5.61 1.74 -10.54
N ILE A 67 4.95 2.03 -9.41
CA ILE A 67 5.49 1.77 -8.07
C ILE A 67 4.88 0.53 -7.46
N GLU A 68 5.55 0.00 -6.44
CA GLU A 68 5.08 -1.14 -5.66
C GLU A 68 5.05 -0.79 -4.16
N PRO A 69 3.85 -0.71 -3.55
CA PRO A 69 3.72 -0.47 -2.11
C PRO A 69 3.95 -1.75 -1.29
N ASP A 70 4.22 -1.58 0.00
CA ASP A 70 4.38 -2.68 0.95
C ASP A 70 3.01 -3.20 1.45
N ILE A 71 2.03 -2.30 1.57
CA ILE A 71 0.66 -2.60 2.01
C ILE A 71 -0.32 -1.87 1.10
N ILE A 72 -1.43 -2.55 0.75
CA ILE A 72 -2.56 -1.94 0.05
C ILE A 72 -3.80 -2.08 0.94
N VAL A 73 -4.49 -0.96 1.18
CA VAL A 73 -5.76 -0.94 1.90
C VAL A 73 -6.90 -0.96 0.88
N MET A 74 -7.87 -1.87 1.07
CA MET A 74 -9.00 -2.01 0.16
C MET A 74 -10.33 -2.20 0.91
N SER A 75 -11.43 -1.72 0.33
CA SER A 75 -12.79 -1.97 0.83
C SER A 75 -13.79 -1.60 -0.26
N LYS A 76 -14.94 -1.02 0.10
CA LYS A 76 -15.99 -0.50 -0.80
C LYS A 76 -16.31 -1.48 -1.92
N ALA A 77 -15.84 -1.20 -3.14
CA ALA A 77 -16.11 -1.97 -4.34
C ALA A 77 -15.67 -3.44 -4.23
N VAL A 78 -14.68 -3.75 -3.38
CA VAL A 78 -14.24 -5.13 -3.13
C VAL A 78 -15.37 -6.02 -2.59
N GLY A 79 -16.29 -5.47 -1.82
CA GLY A 79 -17.41 -6.22 -1.25
C GLY A 79 -18.63 -6.35 -2.18
N GLY A 80 -18.62 -5.74 -3.38
CA GLY A 80 -19.79 -5.76 -4.27
C GLY A 80 -21.08 -5.20 -3.65
N GLY A 81 -20.98 -4.33 -2.63
CA GLY A 81 -22.11 -3.83 -1.85
C GLY A 81 -22.29 -4.47 -0.47
N LEU A 82 -21.53 -5.52 -0.13
CA LEU A 82 -21.44 -6.07 1.23
C LEU A 82 -20.35 -5.36 2.05
N HIS A 83 -20.51 -5.37 3.38
CA HIS A 83 -19.60 -4.71 4.34
C HIS A 83 -18.29 -5.47 4.55
N TRP A 84 -17.48 -5.64 3.52
CA TRP A 84 -16.17 -6.27 3.64
C TRP A 84 -15.03 -5.23 3.61
N ARG A 85 -14.10 -5.36 4.57
CA ARG A 85 -12.86 -4.58 4.64
C ARG A 85 -11.68 -5.54 4.51
N TYR A 86 -10.82 -5.31 3.53
CA TYR A 86 -9.66 -6.15 3.26
C TYR A 86 -8.39 -5.31 3.33
N TRP A 87 -7.33 -5.88 3.89
CA TRP A 87 -6.00 -5.33 3.74
C TRP A 87 -5.12 -6.43 3.17
N ALA A 88 -4.31 -6.10 2.17
CA ALA A 88 -3.34 -7.02 1.59
C ALA A 88 -1.95 -6.63 2.08
N LEU A 89 -1.33 -7.50 2.90
CA LEU A 89 0.10 -7.41 3.19
C LEU A 89 0.85 -8.10 2.06
N ARG A 90 1.78 -7.38 1.46
CA ARG A 90 2.83 -8.01 0.67
C ARG A 90 4.08 -8.09 1.52
N LYS A 91 4.70 -9.27 1.59
CA LYS A 91 6.00 -9.43 2.24
C LYS A 91 7.03 -8.58 1.51
N SER A 92 7.49 -7.49 2.12
CA SER A 92 8.54 -6.65 1.56
C SER A 92 9.85 -7.44 1.46
N SER A 93 10.54 -7.40 0.32
CA SER A 93 11.87 -7.99 0.16
C SER A 93 12.98 -7.21 0.88
N THR A 94 12.64 -6.19 1.66
CA THR A 94 13.59 -5.39 2.44
C THR A 94 14.16 -6.25 3.58
N PRO A 95 15.47 -6.55 3.60
CA PRO A 95 16.08 -7.30 4.69
C PRO A 95 15.92 -6.53 6.00
N GLY A 96 15.33 -7.15 7.03
CA GLY A 96 15.46 -6.69 8.42
C GLY A 96 14.22 -6.14 9.14
N LEU A 97 13.05 -6.00 8.51
CA LEU A 97 11.87 -5.45 9.22
C LEU A 97 11.04 -6.50 9.99
N LEU A 98 11.16 -7.78 9.63
CA LEU A 98 10.35 -8.88 10.20
C LEU A 98 11.07 -9.71 11.29
N ALA A 99 12.28 -9.31 11.71
CA ALA A 99 13.09 -10.11 12.63
C ALA A 99 12.79 -9.91 14.13
N THR A 100 11.91 -8.98 14.53
CA THR A 100 11.73 -8.60 15.95
C THR A 100 10.31 -8.80 16.49
N THR A 101 9.41 -9.45 15.77
CA THR A 101 8.07 -9.76 16.28
C THR A 101 7.83 -11.26 16.14
N PRO A 102 7.54 -12.01 17.22
CA PRO A 102 7.18 -13.41 17.08
C PRO A 102 5.89 -13.49 16.24
N ALA A 103 5.95 -14.26 15.15
CA ALA A 103 4.81 -14.46 14.27
C ALA A 103 3.69 -15.19 15.05
N PRO A 104 2.45 -14.69 15.08
CA PRO A 104 1.33 -15.52 15.47
C PRO A 104 1.14 -16.59 14.40
N SER A 105 0.95 -17.84 14.82
CA SER A 105 0.69 -18.96 13.92
C SER A 105 -0.61 -18.73 13.15
N VAL A 106 -0.50 -18.29 11.90
CA VAL A 106 -1.61 -18.24 10.95
C VAL A 106 -1.43 -19.37 9.94
N ALA A 107 -2.46 -20.21 9.84
CA ALA A 107 -2.56 -21.31 8.90
C ALA A 107 -2.39 -20.81 7.46
N THR A 108 -1.45 -21.39 6.74
CA THR A 108 -1.26 -21.16 5.31
C THR A 108 -2.30 -21.93 4.52
N SER A 109 -3.30 -21.25 3.95
CA SER A 109 -4.04 -21.80 2.80
C SER A 109 -3.29 -21.42 1.53
N SER A 110 -2.53 -22.37 1.03
CA SER A 110 -2.01 -22.37 -0.33
C SER A 110 -3.17 -22.35 -1.35
N GLN A 111 -2.90 -21.76 -2.51
CA GLN A 111 -3.66 -21.81 -3.77
C GLN A 111 -4.59 -20.61 -4.04
N TRP A 112 -4.02 -19.62 -4.73
CA TRP A 112 -4.76 -18.85 -5.73
C TRP A 112 -3.87 -18.68 -6.97
N ARG A 113 -4.34 -19.19 -8.12
CA ARG A 113 -3.82 -18.95 -9.47
C ARG A 113 -5.03 -18.48 -10.31
N PRO A 114 -4.97 -17.34 -11.00
CA PRO A 114 -6.02 -16.99 -11.95
C PRO A 114 -5.90 -17.86 -13.20
N ALA A 115 -7.06 -18.22 -13.76
CA ALA A 115 -7.19 -18.80 -15.08
C ALA A 115 -6.77 -17.79 -16.16
#